data_AF-A0A1Q4P6P8-F1
#
_entry.id   AF-A0A1Q4P6P8-F1
#
_cell.length_a   1.000
_cell.length_b   1.000
_cell.length_c   1.000
_cell.angle_alpha   90.00
_cell.angle_beta   90.00
_cell.angle_gamma   90.00
#
_symmetry.space_group_name_H-M   'P 1'
#
loop_
_entity.id
_entity.type
_entity.pdbx_description
1 polymer ?
#
loop_
_entity_poly.entity_id
_entity_poly.type
_entity_poly.pdbx_seq_one_letter_code
_entity_poly.pdbx_strand_id
1 'polypeptide(L)'
;MKYFPIIYRDDSLGTVQEKVLRQLNLWQRVGYDSLAASACSACGRAKLTENEIKVLSLLAKELSLTEAAWVLGKNIKTVFTQKKSAMNKLRLKNSYELNLFIINHQQALSVL
;
A
#
# COMPACT_ATOMS: atom_id res chain seq x y z
N MET A 1 -13.77 2.33 14.49
CA MET A 1 -12.63 2.47 15.43
C MET A 1 -11.82 1.18 15.40
N LYS A 2 -10.49 1.26 15.31
CA LYS A 2 -9.59 0.09 15.41
C LYS A 2 -9.31 -0.16 16.90
N TYR A 3 -9.96 -1.16 17.50
CA TYR A 3 -9.68 -1.57 18.87
C TYR A 3 -8.63 -2.68 18.88
N PHE A 4 -7.65 -2.62 19.76
CA PHE A 4 -6.68 -3.69 19.97
C PHE A 4 -7.31 -4.82 20.80
N PRO A 5 -6.92 -6.09 20.58
CA PRO A 5 -7.41 -7.19 21.41
C PRO A 5 -6.92 -7.02 22.84
N ILE A 6 -7.81 -7.20 23.81
CA ILE A 6 -7.44 -7.21 25.24
C ILE A 6 -6.85 -8.59 25.55
N ILE A 7 -5.56 -8.60 25.89
CA ILE A 7 -4.81 -9.79 26.27
C ILE A 7 -4.61 -9.76 27.78
N TYR A 8 -5.01 -10.84 28.46
CA TYR A 8 -4.79 -11.03 29.89
C TYR A 8 -3.53 -11.84 30.14
N ARG A 9 -2.94 -11.67 31.32
CA ARG A 9 -1.68 -12.34 31.68
C ARG A 9 -1.81 -13.87 31.76
N ASP A 10 -3.00 -14.34 32.11
CA ASP A 10 -3.32 -15.77 32.25
C ASP A 10 -3.85 -16.40 30.95
N ASP A 11 -3.88 -15.65 29.84
CA ASP A 11 -4.27 -16.21 28.54
C ASP A 11 -3.21 -17.22 28.06
N SER A 12 -3.67 -18.40 27.64
CA SER A 12 -2.82 -19.35 26.94
C SER A 12 -2.37 -18.79 25.57
N LEU A 13 -1.25 -19.28 25.05
CA LEU A 13 -0.77 -18.85 23.72
C LEU A 13 -1.83 -19.03 22.62
N GLY A 14 -2.62 -20.11 22.67
CA GLY A 14 -3.70 -20.35 21.72
C GLY A 14 -4.83 -19.30 21.82
N THR A 15 -5.18 -18.91 23.04
CA THR A 15 -6.17 -17.85 23.29
C THR A 15 -5.68 -16.49 22.80
N VAL A 16 -4.40 -16.17 23.01
CA VAL A 16 -3.78 -14.95 22.49
C VAL A 16 -3.81 -14.94 20.96
N GLN A 17 -3.42 -16.06 20.33
CA GLN A 17 -3.46 -16.22 18.87
C GLN A 17 -4.88 -16.00 18.33
N GLU A 18 -5.89 -16.62 18.94
CA GLU A 18 -7.29 -16.46 18.52
C GLU A 18 -7.75 -14.99 18.62
N LYS A 19 -7.50 -14.33 19.75
CA LYS A 19 -7.87 -12.92 19.98
C LYS A 19 -7.23 -12.00 18.95
N VAL A 20 -5.95 -12.20 18.65
CA VAL A 20 -5.21 -11.42 17.65
C VAL A 20 -5.75 -11.68 16.24
N LEU A 21 -5.88 -12.94 15.83
CA LEU A 21 -6.37 -13.30 14.50
C LEU A 21 -7.81 -12.82 14.26
N ARG A 22 -8.68 -12.93 15.26
CA ARG A 22 -10.05 -12.43 15.19
C ARG A 22 -10.07 -10.91 14.94
N GLN A 23 -9.23 -10.17 15.65
CA GLN A 23 -9.17 -8.72 15.50
C GLN A 23 -8.56 -8.29 14.15
N LEU A 24 -7.54 -9.01 13.67
CA LEU A 24 -6.96 -8.79 12.33
C LEU A 24 -8.01 -9.01 11.23
N ASN A 25 -8.79 -10.09 11.31
CA ASN A 25 -9.88 -10.37 10.36
C ASN A 25 -10.96 -9.27 10.35
N LEU A 26 -11.33 -8.76 11.53
CA LEU A 26 -12.25 -7.63 11.65
C LEU A 26 -11.69 -6.36 11.00
N TRP A 27 -10.40 -6.07 11.21
CA TRP A 27 -9.74 -4.93 10.56
C TRP A 27 -9.63 -5.08 9.04
N GLN A 28 -9.41 -6.30 8.56
CA GLN A 28 -9.32 -6.61 7.13
C GLN A 28 -10.63 -6.31 6.41
N ARG A 29 -11.78 -6.57 7.05
CA ARG A 29 -13.12 -6.25 6.52
C ARG A 29 -13.47 -4.76 6.56
N VAL A 30 -12.83 -3.97 7.42
CA VAL A 30 -13.14 -2.54 7.60
C VAL A 30 -12.21 -1.63 6.79
N GLY A 31 -11.05 -2.11 6.36
CA GLY A 31 -10.02 -1.30 5.70
C GLY A 31 -9.94 -1.41 4.18
N TYR A 32 -10.59 -2.41 3.58
CA TYR A 32 -10.58 -2.63 2.14
C TYR A 32 -12.02 -2.64 1.64
N ASP A 33 -12.54 -1.44 1.44
CA ASP A 33 -13.79 -1.26 0.74
C ASP A 33 -13.63 -1.90 -0.64
N SER A 34 -14.46 -2.91 -0.90
CA SER A 34 -14.55 -3.69 -2.15
C SER A 34 -14.67 -2.84 -3.42
N LEU A 35 -14.87 -1.53 -3.29
CA LEU A 35 -14.79 -0.53 -4.35
C LEU A 35 -13.37 -0.34 -4.93
N ALA A 36 -12.30 -0.71 -4.22
CA ALA A 36 -10.93 -0.68 -4.76
C ALA A 36 -10.54 -1.98 -5.50
N ALA A 37 -11.16 -3.11 -5.15
CA ALA A 37 -10.95 -4.40 -5.84
C ALA A 37 -11.57 -4.45 -7.25
N SER A 38 -12.52 -3.58 -7.55
CA SER A 38 -13.16 -3.51 -8.88
C SER A 38 -12.36 -2.68 -9.89
N ALA A 39 -11.35 -1.93 -9.45
CA ALA A 39 -10.41 -1.29 -10.37
C ALA A 39 -9.40 -2.34 -10.85
N CYS A 40 -9.71 -2.98 -11.96
CA CYS A 40 -8.79 -3.88 -12.68
C CYS A 40 -7.34 -3.34 -12.62
N SER A 41 -6.40 -4.19 -12.19
CA SER A 41 -4.97 -3.87 -12.05
C SER A 41 -4.40 -3.22 -13.32
N ALA A 42 -4.81 -3.74 -14.48
CA ALA A 42 -4.42 -3.22 -15.78
C ALA A 42 -5.01 -1.83 -16.05
N CYS A 43 -6.25 -1.58 -15.61
CA CYS A 43 -6.90 -0.27 -15.73
C CYS A 43 -6.28 0.79 -14.81
N GLY A 44 -5.78 0.38 -13.63
CA GLY A 44 -5.01 1.26 -12.74
C GLY A 44 -3.66 1.62 -13.35
N ARG A 45 -2.92 0.61 -13.84
CA ARG A 45 -1.63 0.79 -14.52
C ARG A 45 -1.74 1.66 -15.78
N ALA A 46 -2.76 1.47 -16.61
CA ALA A 46 -2.96 2.22 -17.85
C ALA A 46 -3.14 3.74 -17.65
N LYS A 47 -3.55 4.17 -16.45
CA LYS A 47 -3.70 5.60 -16.11
C LYS A 47 -2.38 6.25 -15.70
N LEU A 48 -1.37 5.46 -15.36
CA LEU A 48 -0.08 5.94 -14.87
C LEU A 48 0.89 6.16 -16.04
N THR A 49 1.66 7.22 -15.94
CA THR A 49 2.82 7.46 -16.80
C THR A 49 3.98 6.56 -16.40
N GLU A 50 4.92 6.33 -17.32
CA GLU A 50 6.11 5.53 -17.02
C GLU A 50 6.91 6.05 -15.82
N ASN A 51 7.00 7.37 -15.66
CA ASN A 51 7.69 7.98 -14.52
C ASN A 51 6.97 7.68 -13.19
N GLU A 52 5.64 7.72 -13.17
CA GLU A 52 4.85 7.35 -12.00
C GLU A 52 5.01 5.87 -11.67
N ILE A 53 5.00 4.99 -12.69
CA ILE A 53 5.23 3.55 -12.53
C ILE A 53 6.62 3.29 -11.94
N LYS A 54 7.67 3.96 -12.46
CA LYS A 54 9.04 3.85 -11.94
C LYS A 54 9.15 4.29 -10.46
N VAL A 55 8.45 5.35 -10.08
CA VAL A 55 8.41 5.76 -8.66
C VAL A 55 7.70 4.69 -7.82
N LEU A 56 6.53 4.21 -8.24
CA LEU A 56 5.80 3.19 -7.50
C LEU A 56 6.53 1.84 -7.43
N SER A 57 7.30 1.47 -8.46
CA SER A 57 8.08 0.22 -8.47
C SER A 57 9.25 0.26 -7.49
N LEU A 58 9.88 1.42 -7.29
CA LEU A 58 10.91 1.62 -6.26
C LEU A 58 10.30 1.59 -4.85
N LEU A 59 9.11 2.19 -4.67
CA LEU A 59 8.37 2.08 -3.40
C LEU A 59 7.94 0.63 -3.12
N ALA A 60 7.62 -0.15 -4.16
CA ALA A 60 7.31 -1.58 -4.04
C ALA A 60 8.50 -2.44 -3.63
N LYS A 61 9.72 -1.92 -3.80
CA LYS A 61 10.97 -2.52 -3.30
C LYS A 61 11.35 -1.98 -1.91
N GLU A 62 10.43 -1.29 -1.24
CA GLU A 62 10.60 -0.67 0.08
C GLU A 62 11.65 0.46 0.13
N LEU A 63 12.05 1.03 -1.01
CA LEU A 63 12.93 2.20 -1.00
C LEU A 63 12.18 3.45 -0.51
N SER A 64 12.88 4.28 0.25
CA SER A 64 12.42 5.61 0.63
C SER A 64 12.31 6.55 -0.59
N LEU A 65 11.58 7.65 -0.44
CA LEU A 65 11.50 8.68 -1.50
C LEU A 65 12.86 9.29 -1.84
N THR A 66 13.76 9.38 -0.87
CA THR A 66 15.13 9.89 -1.06
C THR A 66 15.94 8.92 -1.90
N GLU A 67 15.91 7.64 -1.57
CA GLU A 67 16.61 6.59 -2.32
C GLU A 67 16.02 6.47 -3.73
N ALA A 68 14.69 6.53 -3.87
CA ALA A 68 14.05 6.53 -5.18
C ALA A 68 14.46 7.74 -6.03
N ALA A 69 14.60 8.91 -5.43
CA ALA A 69 15.09 10.11 -6.12
C ALA A 69 16.54 9.95 -6.57
N TRP A 70 17.39 9.35 -5.74
CA TRP A 70 18.78 9.03 -6.08
C TRP A 70 18.86 8.03 -7.24
N VAL A 71 18.10 6.92 -7.17
CA VAL A 71 18.05 5.89 -8.23
C VAL A 71 17.54 6.45 -9.56
N LEU A 72 16.56 7.35 -9.52
CA LEU A 72 16.00 7.97 -10.74
C LEU A 72 16.81 9.17 -11.25
N GLY A 73 17.82 9.63 -10.52
CA GLY A 73 18.56 10.86 -10.85
C GLY A 73 17.68 12.11 -10.85
N LYS A 74 16.65 12.17 -9.99
CA LYS A 74 15.66 13.26 -9.95
C LYS A 74 15.69 13.99 -8.61
N ASN A 75 15.17 15.22 -8.60
CA ASN A 75 14.94 15.94 -7.35
C ASN A 75 13.86 15.21 -6.52
N ILE A 76 14.06 15.14 -5.21
CA ILE A 76 13.12 14.52 -4.28
C ILE A 76 11.71 15.11 -4.36
N LYS A 77 11.59 16.42 -4.63
CA LYS A 77 10.31 17.11 -4.84
C LYS A 77 9.58 16.59 -6.08
N THR A 78 10.32 16.27 -7.14
CA THR A 78 9.76 15.70 -8.36
C THR A 78 9.21 14.30 -8.11
N VAL A 79 9.95 13.46 -7.38
CA VAL A 79 9.50 12.12 -7.00
C VAL A 79 8.26 12.18 -6.09
N PHE A 80 8.26 13.12 -5.13
CA PHE A 80 7.08 13.36 -4.28
C PHE A 80 5.85 13.76 -5.09
N THR A 81 5.99 14.70 -6.04
CA THR A 81 4.90 15.12 -6.92
C THR A 81 4.42 13.98 -7.82
N GLN A 82 5.33 13.14 -8.32
CA GLN A 82 4.97 11.96 -9.11
C GLN A 82 4.22 10.93 -8.28
N LYS A 83 4.65 10.64 -7.05
CA LYS A 83 3.89 9.81 -6.10
C LYS A 83 2.49 10.38 -5.86
N LYS A 84 2.38 11.69 -5.59
CA LYS A 84 1.09 12.34 -5.33
C LYS A 84 0.17 12.31 -6.55
N SER A 85 0.72 12.54 -7.75
CA SER A 85 0.00 12.43 -9.02
C SER A 85 -0.51 11.01 -9.25
N ALA A 86 0.34 10.00 -9.03
CA ALA A 86 -0.05 8.60 -9.13
C ALA A 86 -1.21 8.27 -8.16
N MET A 87 -1.09 8.69 -6.89
CA MET A 87 -2.17 8.53 -5.90
C MET A 87 -3.47 9.17 -6.35
N ASN A 88 -3.44 10.40 -6.88
CA ASN A 88 -4.64 11.08 -7.39
C ASN A 88 -5.28 10.32 -8.57
N LYS A 89 -4.48 9.83 -9.52
CA LYS A 89 -4.96 9.07 -10.68
C LYS A 89 -5.59 7.73 -10.29
N LEU A 90 -5.04 7.11 -9.24
CA LEU A 90 -5.54 5.86 -8.64
C LEU A 90 -6.65 6.11 -7.60
N ARG A 91 -7.00 7.38 -7.33
CA ARG A 91 -7.99 7.80 -6.32
C ARG A 91 -7.67 7.32 -4.89
N LEU A 92 -6.40 7.21 -4.56
CA LEU A 92 -5.90 6.81 -3.24
C LEU A 92 -5.75 8.04 -2.35
N LYS A 93 -6.28 7.96 -1.13
CA LYS A 93 -6.36 9.10 -0.21
C LYS A 93 -5.16 9.23 0.72
N ASN A 94 -4.46 8.14 0.99
CA ASN A 94 -3.38 8.12 1.98
C ASN A 94 -2.29 7.09 1.64
N SER A 95 -1.16 7.17 2.35
CA SER A 95 -0.02 6.26 2.16
C SER A 95 -0.36 4.80 2.46
N TYR A 96 -1.34 4.53 3.33
CA TYR A 96 -1.76 3.16 3.65
C TYR A 96 -2.47 2.52 2.45
N GLU A 97 -3.41 3.22 1.83
CA GLU A 97 -4.07 2.78 0.59
C GLU A 97 -3.07 2.58 -0.55
N LEU A 98 -2.04 3.44 -0.65
CA LEU A 98 -0.95 3.27 -1.60
C LEU A 98 -0.14 2.00 -1.35
N ASN A 99 0.23 1.73 -0.10
CA ASN A 99 0.97 0.51 0.24
C ASN A 99 0.13 -0.74 -0.02
N LEU A 100 -1.15 -0.73 0.30
CA LEU A 100 -2.07 -1.82 -0.04
C LEU A 100 -2.17 -2.03 -1.55
N PHE A 101 -2.28 -0.94 -2.33
CA PHE A 101 -2.29 -1.02 -3.80
C PHE A 101 -1.00 -1.66 -4.31
N ILE A 102 0.15 -1.23 -3.79
CA ILE A 102 1.47 -1.78 -4.16
C ILE A 102 1.56 -3.28 -3.85
N ILE A 103 1.13 -3.72 -2.66
CA ILE A 103 1.15 -5.12 -2.25
C ILE A 103 0.26 -5.98 -3.16
N ASN A 104 -0.97 -5.53 -3.41
CA ASN A 104 -1.94 -6.28 -4.22
C ASN A 104 -1.60 -6.30 -5.72
N HIS A 105 -0.80 -5.33 -6.20
CA HIS A 105 -0.48 -5.16 -7.61
C HIS A 105 1.03 -5.20 -7.88
N GLN A 106 1.81 -5.87 -7.03
CA GLN A 106 3.26 -5.92 -7.13
C GLN A 106 3.75 -6.43 -8.49
N GLN A 107 3.08 -7.45 -9.04
CA GLN A 107 3.35 -8.01 -10.39
C GLN A 107 3.03 -7.03 -11.53
N ALA A 108 2.08 -6.12 -11.34
CA ALA A 108 1.73 -5.10 -12.33
C ALA A 108 2.66 -3.87 -12.26
N LEU A 109 3.41 -3.71 -11.17
CA LEU A 109 4.35 -2.61 -10.95
C LEU A 109 5.82 -3.03 -11.16
N SER A 110 6.12 -4.32 -11.22
CA SER A 110 7.43 -4.85 -11.62
C SER A 110 7.67 -4.60 -13.11
N VAL A 111 8.19 -3.41 -13.42
CA VAL A 111 8.85 -3.11 -14.70
C VAL A 111 10.30 -2.87 -14.38
N LEU A 112 11.03 -3.97 -14.20
CA LEU A 112 12.48 -4.13 -14.35
C LEU A 112 12.75 -5.63 -14.40
#